data_AF-A0A938BJM5-F1
#
_entry.id   AF-A0A938BJM5-F1
#
_cell.length_a   1.000
_cell.length_b   1.000
_cell.length_c   1.000
_cell.angle_alpha   90.00
_cell.angle_beta   90.00
_cell.angle_gamma   90.00
#
_symmetry.space_group_name_H-M   'P 1'
#
loop_
_entity.id
_entity.type
_entity.pdbx_description
1 polymer ?
#
loop_
_entity_poly.entity_id
_entity_poly.type
_entity_poly.pdbx_seq_one_letter_code
_entity_poly.pdbx_strand_id
1 'polypeptide(L)'
;MSFSLTPAQLAFMDTFGYLAFPGLLKNRIAAIDAAFEELLVSRGGRSHDGHKRFVIAPFINHHPYLCTLLDDERVAGIAESLLGEEFQYWNSDGNYYVGDTPWHSDIAWPEPIRFYKMAIYLD
;
A
#
# COMPACT_ATOMS: atom_id res chain seq x y z
N MET A 1 -8.06 6.47 -20.63
CA MET A 1 -6.82 7.25 -20.39
C MET A 1 -6.17 6.58 -19.21
N SER A 2 -4.91 6.13 -19.34
CA SER A 2 -4.17 5.60 -18.20
C SER A 2 -4.00 6.69 -17.14
N PHE A 3 -4.06 6.32 -15.87
CA PHE A 3 -3.77 7.25 -14.77
C PHE A 3 -2.28 7.58 -14.78
N SER A 4 -1.91 8.85 -14.63
CA SER A 4 -0.50 9.26 -14.57
C SER A 4 -0.33 10.46 -13.64
N LEU A 5 0.84 10.54 -13.00
CA LEU A 5 1.18 11.68 -12.16
C LEU A 5 1.45 12.92 -13.01
N THR A 6 0.97 14.06 -12.55
CA THR A 6 1.29 15.36 -13.15
C THR A 6 2.74 15.75 -12.85
N PRO A 7 3.35 16.64 -13.66
CA PRO A 7 4.69 17.17 -13.36
C PRO A 7 4.80 17.82 -11.96
N ALA A 8 3.71 18.45 -11.49
CA ALA A 8 3.67 19.04 -10.16
C ALA A 8 3.70 17.98 -9.04
N GLN A 9 3.02 16.85 -9.22
CA GLN A 9 3.07 15.74 -8.27
C GLN A 9 4.44 15.06 -8.26
N LEU A 10 5.05 14.87 -9.43
CA LEU A 10 6.42 14.34 -9.53
C LEU A 10 7.42 15.26 -8.80
N ALA A 11 7.37 16.57 -9.06
CA ALA A 11 8.22 17.54 -8.38
C ALA A 11 7.99 17.58 -6.85
N PHE A 12 6.74 17.42 -6.40
CA PHE A 12 6.42 17.33 -4.98
C PHE A 12 7.02 16.06 -4.36
N MET A 13 6.89 14.92 -5.03
CA MET A 13 7.48 13.65 -4.58
C MET A 13 9.00 13.74 -4.46
N ASP A 14 9.66 14.31 -5.47
CA ASP A 14 11.12 14.50 -5.46
C ASP A 14 11.60 15.41 -4.32
N THR A 15 10.78 16.38 -3.94
CA THR A 15 11.12 17.35 -2.88
C THR A 15 10.81 16.82 -1.48
N PHE A 16 9.66 16.18 -1.30
CA PHE A 16 9.10 15.86 0.03
C PHE A 16 9.04 14.37 0.35
N GLY A 17 9.18 13.49 -0.66
CA GLY A 17 9.22 12.04 -0.48
C GLY A 17 7.87 11.37 -0.22
N TYR A 18 6.75 12.06 -0.41
CA TYR A 18 5.41 11.47 -0.30
C TYR A 18 4.38 12.12 -1.22
N LEU A 19 3.27 11.44 -1.46
CA LEU A 19 2.07 11.95 -2.12
C LEU A 19 0.81 11.48 -1.37
N ALA A 20 -0.25 12.27 -1.41
CA ALA A 20 -1.56 11.93 -0.87
C ALA A 20 -2.63 12.01 -1.96
N PHE A 21 -3.51 11.00 -2.02
CA PHE A 21 -4.59 10.92 -3.00
C PHE A 21 -5.95 10.69 -2.32
N PRO A 22 -6.56 11.74 -1.74
CA PRO A 22 -7.87 11.61 -1.11
C PRO A 22 -8.93 11.08 -2.08
N GLY A 23 -9.59 10.00 -1.71
CA GLY A 23 -10.68 9.41 -2.50
C GLY A 23 -10.25 8.62 -3.74
N LEU A 24 -8.95 8.35 -3.94
CA LEU A 24 -8.42 7.65 -5.11
C LEU A 24 -9.16 6.34 -5.41
N LEU A 25 -9.41 5.54 -4.35
CA LEU A 25 -10.04 4.23 -4.42
C LEU A 25 -11.48 4.23 -3.86
N LYS A 26 -12.14 5.39 -3.76
CA LYS A 26 -13.46 5.51 -3.11
C LYS A 26 -14.52 4.58 -3.68
N ASN A 27 -14.48 4.31 -4.99
CA ASN A 27 -15.43 3.41 -5.66
C ASN A 27 -15.20 1.92 -5.35
N ARG A 28 -14.06 1.55 -4.76
CA ARG A 28 -13.70 0.17 -4.43
C ARG A 28 -13.42 -0.06 -2.95
N ILE A 29 -13.34 1.01 -2.14
CA ILE A 29 -12.86 0.94 -0.76
C ILE A 29 -13.65 -0.06 0.10
N ALA A 30 -14.98 -0.11 -0.06
CA ALA A 30 -15.81 -1.06 0.69
C ALA A 30 -15.50 -2.53 0.37
N ALA A 31 -15.14 -2.84 -0.88
CA ALA A 31 -14.77 -4.19 -1.27
C ALA A 31 -13.33 -4.54 -0.87
N ILE A 32 -12.43 -3.54 -0.83
CA ILE A 32 -11.08 -3.71 -0.28
C ILE A 32 -11.16 -4.01 1.21
N ASP A 33 -11.94 -3.23 1.94
CA ASP A 33 -12.18 -3.39 3.38
C ASP A 33 -12.78 -4.77 3.70
N ALA A 34 -13.84 -5.18 2.99
CA ALA A 34 -14.43 -6.51 3.18
C ALA A 34 -13.42 -7.65 2.95
N ALA A 35 -12.60 -7.57 1.91
CA ALA A 35 -11.57 -8.57 1.61
C ALA A 35 -10.40 -8.54 2.62
N PHE A 36 -10.05 -7.35 3.12
CA PHE A 36 -9.07 -7.17 4.19
C PHE A 36 -9.55 -7.86 5.46
N GLU A 37 -10.79 -7.59 5.88
CA GLU A 37 -11.42 -8.19 7.06
C GLU A 37 -11.53 -9.71 6.93
N GLU A 38 -11.95 -10.23 5.78
CA GLU A 38 -12.01 -11.68 5.53
C GLU A 38 -10.64 -12.34 5.78
N LEU A 39 -9.58 -11.78 5.21
CA LEU A 39 -8.23 -12.31 5.36
C LEU A 39 -7.72 -12.16 6.81
N LEU A 40 -7.96 -11.01 7.45
CA LEU A 40 -7.61 -10.75 8.83
C LEU A 40 -8.27 -11.76 9.79
N VAL A 41 -9.57 -12.00 9.63
CA VAL A 41 -10.33 -12.98 10.40
C VAL A 41 -9.76 -14.39 10.19
N SER A 42 -9.48 -14.77 8.94
CA SER A 42 -8.93 -16.10 8.61
C SER A 42 -7.57 -16.38 9.26
N ARG A 43 -6.82 -15.33 9.61
CA ARG A 43 -5.50 -15.40 10.25
C ARG A 43 -5.52 -15.14 11.75
N GLY A 44 -6.71 -15.07 12.37
CA GLY A 44 -6.86 -14.94 13.81
C GLY A 44 -6.86 -13.49 14.33
N GLY A 45 -7.01 -12.50 13.45
CA GLY A 45 -7.03 -11.09 13.86
C GLY A 45 -8.21 -10.72 14.78
N ARG A 46 -9.29 -11.52 14.84
CA ARG A 46 -10.38 -11.33 15.84
C ARG A 46 -9.96 -11.58 17.27
N SER A 47 -8.91 -12.36 17.49
CA SER A 47 -8.35 -12.61 18.81
C SER A 47 -7.33 -11.55 19.21
N HIS A 48 -7.17 -10.51 18.41
CA HIS A 48 -6.26 -9.41 18.69
C HIS A 48 -6.79 -8.58 19.86
N ASP A 49 -5.97 -8.45 20.90
CA ASP A 49 -6.28 -7.77 22.16
C ASP A 49 -6.04 -6.25 22.13
N GLY A 50 -5.65 -5.69 20.99
CA GLY A 50 -5.34 -4.27 20.84
C GLY A 50 -4.08 -3.82 21.59
N HIS A 51 -3.21 -4.75 22.02
CA HIS A 51 -1.96 -4.41 22.73
C HIS A 51 -0.70 -4.48 21.87
N LYS A 52 -0.71 -5.26 20.78
CA LYS A 52 0.42 -5.40 19.86
C LYS A 52 -0.03 -5.36 18.41
N ARG A 53 0.62 -4.58 17.56
CA ARG A 53 0.38 -4.59 16.10
C ARG A 53 0.23 -6.03 15.57
N PHE A 54 -0.87 -6.28 14.90
CA PHE A 54 -1.10 -7.52 14.16
C PHE A 54 -0.78 -7.28 12.69
N VAL A 55 0.05 -8.14 12.09
CA VAL A 55 0.49 -7.99 10.70
C VAL A 55 0.45 -9.33 9.99
N ILE A 56 -0.04 -9.32 8.75
CA ILE A 56 0.07 -10.43 7.81
C ILE A 56 0.93 -9.94 6.64
N ALA A 57 2.02 -10.65 6.35
CA ALA A 57 2.93 -10.35 5.24
C ALA A 57 3.46 -11.67 4.63
N PRO A 58 3.42 -11.86 3.29
CA PRO A 58 2.75 -11.02 2.29
C PRO A 58 1.23 -10.99 2.50
N PHE A 59 0.55 -9.91 2.10
CA PHE A 59 -0.89 -9.75 2.34
C PHE A 59 -1.76 -9.97 1.12
N ILE A 60 -1.69 -9.09 0.12
CA ILE A 60 -2.63 -9.08 -1.01
C ILE A 60 -2.56 -10.37 -1.84
N ASN A 61 -1.42 -11.07 -1.77
CA ASN A 61 -1.19 -12.36 -2.45
C ASN A 61 -2.07 -13.49 -1.90
N HIS A 62 -2.69 -13.33 -0.74
CA HIS A 62 -3.52 -14.34 -0.09
C HIS A 62 -5.02 -14.18 -0.36
N HIS A 63 -5.44 -13.19 -1.16
CA HIS A 63 -6.85 -12.97 -1.47
C HIS A 63 -7.07 -12.61 -2.95
N PRO A 64 -7.87 -13.38 -3.71
CA PRO A 64 -8.07 -13.18 -5.15
C PRO A 64 -8.52 -11.77 -5.54
N TYR A 65 -9.35 -11.12 -4.72
CA TYR A 65 -9.75 -9.73 -4.97
C TYR A 65 -8.63 -8.73 -4.65
N LEU A 66 -7.84 -8.93 -3.60
CA LEU A 66 -6.81 -7.95 -3.18
C LEU A 66 -5.63 -7.95 -4.15
N CYS A 67 -5.26 -9.10 -4.72
CA CYS A 67 -4.18 -9.13 -5.71
C CYS A 67 -4.53 -8.35 -6.99
N THR A 68 -5.82 -8.15 -7.30
CA THR A 68 -6.25 -7.28 -8.43
C THR A 68 -5.92 -5.79 -8.23
N LEU A 69 -5.48 -5.38 -7.03
CA LEU A 69 -5.00 -4.01 -6.81
C LEU A 69 -3.75 -3.71 -7.63
N LEU A 70 -2.96 -4.72 -7.98
CA LEU A 70 -1.79 -4.57 -8.84
C LEU A 70 -2.19 -4.19 -10.28
N ASP A 71 -3.37 -4.61 -10.72
CA ASP A 71 -3.93 -4.31 -12.04
C ASP A 71 -4.81 -3.04 -12.05
N ASP A 72 -5.02 -2.40 -10.90
CA ASP A 72 -5.82 -1.17 -10.83
C ASP A 72 -5.06 -0.04 -11.54
N GLU A 73 -5.64 0.54 -12.60
CA GLU A 73 -4.99 1.54 -13.44
C GLU A 73 -4.40 2.71 -12.64
N ARG A 74 -5.01 3.05 -11.49
CA ARG A 74 -4.52 4.12 -10.61
C ARG A 74 -3.27 3.68 -9.85
N VAL A 75 -3.25 2.46 -9.34
CA VAL A 75 -2.12 1.90 -8.59
C VAL A 75 -0.93 1.68 -9.54
N ALA A 76 -1.17 1.01 -10.67
CA ALA A 76 -0.16 0.79 -11.70
C ALA A 76 0.35 2.11 -12.27
N GLY A 77 -0.54 3.06 -12.60
CA GLY A 77 -0.16 4.35 -13.14
C GLY A 77 0.68 5.22 -12.20
N ILE A 78 0.43 5.16 -10.88
CA ILE A 78 1.29 5.81 -9.88
C ILE A 78 2.67 5.16 -9.86
N ALA A 79 2.74 3.82 -9.82
CA ALA A 79 4.00 3.09 -9.78
C ALA A 79 4.84 3.34 -11.05
N GLU A 80 4.22 3.23 -12.23
CA GLU A 80 4.84 3.50 -13.52
C GLU A 80 5.35 4.94 -13.62
N SER A 81 4.56 5.93 -13.17
CA SER A 81 5.01 7.33 -13.18
C SER A 81 6.25 7.58 -12.32
N LEU A 82 6.46 6.79 -11.26
CA LEU A 82 7.56 6.96 -10.29
C LEU A 82 8.79 6.08 -10.57
N LEU A 83 8.57 4.88 -11.11
CA LEU A 83 9.57 3.82 -11.26
C LEU A 83 9.83 3.42 -12.72
N GLY A 84 8.98 3.84 -13.66
CA GLY A 84 8.99 3.43 -15.06
C GLY A 84 8.13 2.19 -15.33
N GLU A 85 7.92 1.89 -16.61
CA GLU A 85 7.04 0.80 -17.09
C GLU A 85 7.45 -0.60 -16.60
N GLU A 86 8.75 -0.82 -16.33
CA GLU A 86 9.31 -2.11 -15.91
C GLU A 86 9.33 -2.30 -14.39
N PHE A 87 8.52 -1.53 -13.65
CA PHE A 87 8.45 -1.65 -12.18
C PHE A 87 8.00 -3.05 -11.75
N GLN A 88 8.44 -3.46 -10.56
CA GLN A 88 8.07 -4.76 -9.99
C GLN A 88 7.36 -4.57 -8.65
N TYR A 89 6.34 -5.39 -8.41
CA TYR A 89 5.78 -5.53 -7.08
C TYR A 89 6.69 -6.39 -6.21
N TRP A 90 6.98 -5.92 -4.98
CA TRP A 90 7.83 -6.63 -4.04
C TRP A 90 7.01 -7.36 -2.97
N ASN A 91 6.27 -6.61 -2.14
CA ASN A 91 5.54 -7.18 -1.01
C ASN A 91 4.41 -6.25 -0.55
N SER A 92 3.53 -6.76 0.33
CA SER A 92 2.47 -6.01 1.00
C SER A 92 2.26 -6.52 2.42
N ASP A 93 1.80 -5.61 3.29
CA ASP A 93 1.45 -5.89 4.67
C ASP A 93 -0.01 -5.50 4.93
N GLY A 94 -0.78 -6.40 5.53
CA GLY A 94 -2.09 -6.08 6.10
C GLY A 94 -1.90 -5.82 7.57
N ASN A 95 -2.01 -4.56 7.98
CA ASN A 95 -1.70 -4.13 9.33
C ASN A 95 -2.96 -3.74 10.10
N TYR A 96 -3.07 -4.23 11.32
CA TYR A 96 -3.87 -3.63 12.37
C TYR A 96 -2.92 -3.00 13.37
N TYR A 97 -2.77 -1.68 13.30
CA TYR A 97 -1.79 -0.94 14.10
C TYR A 97 -2.29 -0.72 15.53
N VAL A 98 -1.33 -0.72 16.47
CA VAL A 98 -1.56 -0.36 17.88
C VAL A 98 -0.45 0.59 18.30
N GLY A 99 -0.82 1.76 18.80
CA GLY A 99 0.11 2.78 19.27
C GLY A 99 0.93 3.44 18.15
N ASP A 100 1.96 4.18 18.55
CA ASP A 100 2.81 4.93 17.63
C ASP A 100 3.84 4.00 16.94
N THR A 101 4.03 4.21 15.64
CA THR A 101 5.14 3.59 14.91
C THR A 101 6.40 4.44 15.10
N PRO A 102 7.51 3.89 15.62
CA PRO A 102 8.75 4.65 15.79
C PRO A 102 9.28 5.19 14.46
N TRP A 103 9.97 6.33 14.51
CA TRP A 103 10.64 6.90 13.34
C TRP A 103 11.69 5.93 12.78
N HIS A 104 11.58 5.59 11.50
CA HIS A 104 12.54 4.74 10.79
C HIS A 104 12.53 5.05 9.29
N SER A 105 13.59 4.61 8.60
CA SER A 105 13.59 4.46 7.15
C SER A 105 13.27 3.01 6.82
N ASP A 106 12.51 2.76 5.75
CA ASP A 106 12.30 1.41 5.22
C ASP A 106 13.56 0.87 4.48
N ILE A 107 14.58 1.71 4.25
CA ILE A 107 15.83 1.33 3.57
C ILE A 107 16.91 0.93 4.58
N ALA A 108 17.53 -0.23 4.36
CA ALA A 108 18.83 -0.61 4.93
C ALA A 108 19.96 -0.45 3.87
N TRP A 109 21.11 0.09 4.27
CA TRP A 109 22.23 0.48 3.39
C TRP A 109 23.29 -0.65 3.24
N PRO A 110 24.08 -0.77 2.13
CA PRO A 110 24.01 -0.20 0.75
C PRO A 110 23.57 -1.26 -0.30
N GLU A 111 23.00 -1.03 -1.49
CA GLU A 111 22.78 0.12 -2.41
C GLU A 111 21.26 0.25 -2.73
N PRO A 112 20.70 1.43 -3.08
CA PRO A 112 19.25 1.58 -3.06
C PRO A 112 18.62 1.10 -4.37
N ILE A 113 17.94 -0.05 -4.31
CA ILE A 113 16.77 -0.27 -5.16
C ILE A 113 15.81 0.88 -4.86
N ARG A 114 15.42 1.65 -5.88
CA ARG A 114 14.37 2.66 -5.73
C ARG A 114 13.05 1.92 -5.55
N PHE A 115 12.40 2.13 -4.41
CA PHE A 115 11.05 1.60 -4.17
C PHE A 115 10.20 2.65 -3.47
N TYR A 116 8.89 2.48 -3.60
CA TYR A 116 7.89 3.28 -2.90
C TYR A 116 6.89 2.37 -2.21
N LYS A 117 6.44 2.77 -1.03
CA LYS A 117 5.34 2.11 -0.30
C LYS A 117 4.04 2.87 -0.58
N MET A 118 2.99 2.14 -0.94
CA MET A 118 1.64 2.68 -1.02
C MET A 118 0.84 2.22 0.20
N ALA A 119 0.35 3.16 0.99
CA ALA A 119 -0.55 2.89 2.11
C ALA A 119 -2.00 3.15 1.67
N ILE A 120 -2.88 2.17 1.91
CA ILE A 120 -4.33 2.31 1.73
C ILE A 120 -4.94 2.33 3.13
N TYR A 121 -5.57 3.45 3.48
CA TYR A 121 -6.25 3.63 4.75
C TYR A 121 -7.68 3.09 4.66
N LEU A 122 -8.04 2.22 5.59
CA LEU A 122 -9.37 1.60 5.68
C LEU A 122 -10.20 2.19 6.83
N ASP A 123 -9.55 2.93 7.73
CA ASP A 123 -10.08 3.65 8.90
C ASP A 123 -9.52 5.07 9.06
#